data_AF-A0A9P7K250-F1
#
_entry.id   AF-A0A9P7K250-F1
#
_cell.length_a   1.000
_cell.length_b   1.000
_cell.length_c   1.000
_cell.angle_alpha   90.00
_cell.angle_beta   90.00
_cell.angle_gamma   90.00
#
_symmetry.space_group_name_H-M   'P 1'
#
loop_
_entity.id
_entity.type
_entity.pdbx_description
1 polymer ?
#
loop_
_entity_poly.entity_id
_entity_poly.type
_entity_poly.pdbx_seq_one_letter_code
_entity_poly.pdbx_strand_id
1 'polypeptide(L)'
;QLKVNLLPISISIVTVAKHLPAATREPQITRLVTILSQILRSRSQENQNLTRDAINRIAVTLGPSYLPLILQELRAALLRGPQLHVLAYVVHSLLVHMTTGDHATTFGVLDDCVNDISYVSTEVIFGESGRDVQSEDFKTKMREVHASALKGLDLFAIISKFITPPKISSLLAPLKAIMQETESVKVMNLVEEVLKRIAGRLNSNAHLVPKELLVLCNTLISQNARFLKQPSPKRRSGPKGDTIVQVKRQEAVKVDHYSNNSFCFVAFGVDLFNTAL
;
A
#
# COMPACT_ATOMS: atom_id res chain seq x y z
N GLN A 1 12.04 17.60 -25.75
CA GLN A 1 10.97 18.48 -26.27
C GLN A 1 9.69 17.69 -26.59
N LEU A 2 9.73 16.58 -27.36
CA LEU A 2 8.53 15.75 -27.66
C LEU A 2 7.75 15.23 -26.43
N LYS A 3 8.43 14.89 -25.33
CA LYS A 3 7.78 14.36 -24.10
C LYS A 3 7.00 15.43 -23.31
N VAL A 4 7.36 16.71 -23.43
CA VAL A 4 6.71 17.81 -22.67
C VAL A 4 5.41 18.24 -23.33
N ASN A 5 5.38 18.28 -24.68
CA ASN A 5 4.19 18.64 -25.44
C ASN A 5 3.10 17.55 -25.40
N LEU A 6 3.44 16.31 -25.06
CA LEU A 6 2.47 15.21 -24.99
C LEU A 6 1.48 15.38 -23.84
N LEU A 7 1.83 16.10 -22.78
CA LEU A 7 1.05 16.21 -21.55
C LEU A 7 -0.30 16.93 -21.74
N PRO A 8 -0.37 18.13 -22.36
CA PRO A 8 -1.66 18.74 -22.70
C PRO A 8 -2.43 17.94 -23.74
N ILE A 9 -1.74 17.25 -24.66
CA ILE A 9 -2.35 16.43 -25.72
C ILE A 9 -2.98 15.14 -25.15
N SER A 10 -2.41 14.57 -24.08
CA SER A 10 -2.84 13.30 -23.49
C SER A 10 -4.29 13.32 -23.03
N ILE A 11 -4.75 14.46 -22.51
CA ILE A 11 -6.14 14.65 -22.09
C ILE A 11 -7.06 14.64 -23.30
N SER A 12 -6.71 15.35 -24.36
CA SER A 12 -7.46 15.35 -25.62
C SER A 12 -7.54 13.95 -26.22
N ILE A 13 -6.44 13.19 -26.20
CA ILE A 13 -6.42 11.80 -26.67
C ILE A 13 -7.42 10.95 -25.88
N VAL A 14 -7.46 11.07 -24.55
CA VAL A 14 -8.40 10.32 -23.72
C VAL A 14 -9.85 10.71 -24.01
N THR A 15 -10.13 12.00 -24.14
CA THR A 15 -11.48 12.48 -24.46
C THR A 15 -11.97 11.91 -25.78
N VAL A 16 -11.11 11.89 -26.81
CA VAL A 16 -11.44 11.26 -28.10
C VAL A 16 -11.57 9.74 -27.93
N ALA A 17 -10.65 9.09 -27.21
CA ALA A 17 -10.66 7.65 -26.97
C ALA A 17 -11.97 7.16 -26.35
N LYS A 18 -12.62 7.95 -25.49
CA LYS A 18 -13.92 7.60 -24.89
C LYS A 18 -15.04 7.41 -25.92
N HIS A 19 -14.93 8.03 -27.09
CA HIS A 19 -15.91 7.90 -28.17
C HIS A 19 -15.63 6.69 -29.10
N LEU A 20 -14.51 5.98 -28.93
CA LEU A 20 -14.22 4.78 -29.70
C LEU A 20 -14.94 3.54 -29.14
N PRO A 21 -15.22 2.54 -29.99
CA PRO A 21 -15.67 1.21 -29.55
C PRO A 21 -14.65 0.57 -28.60
N ALA A 22 -15.13 -0.22 -27.64
CA ALA A 22 -14.30 -0.84 -26.60
C ALA A 22 -13.06 -1.58 -27.17
N ALA A 23 -13.24 -2.35 -28.25
CA ALA A 23 -12.16 -3.12 -28.89
C ALA A 23 -10.96 -2.25 -29.33
N THR A 24 -11.18 -0.99 -29.70
CA THR A 24 -10.12 -0.05 -30.11
C THR A 24 -9.73 0.90 -28.97
N ARG A 25 -10.67 1.22 -28.08
CA ARG A 25 -10.47 2.13 -26.96
C ARG A 25 -9.51 1.56 -25.93
N GLU A 26 -9.72 0.33 -25.46
CA GLU A 26 -8.91 -0.28 -24.40
C GLU A 26 -7.40 -0.27 -24.73
N PRO A 27 -6.92 -0.77 -25.90
CA PRO A 27 -5.50 -0.76 -26.21
C PRO A 27 -4.91 0.66 -26.37
N GLN A 28 -5.71 1.63 -26.81
CA GLN A 28 -5.27 3.03 -26.89
C GLN A 28 -5.09 3.65 -25.51
N ILE A 29 -6.02 3.40 -24.59
CA ILE A 29 -5.93 3.87 -23.21
C ILE A 29 -4.73 3.23 -22.53
N THR A 30 -4.59 1.90 -22.59
CA THR A 30 -3.45 1.19 -22.00
C THR A 30 -2.14 1.76 -22.53
N ARG A 31 -2.00 1.90 -23.86
CA ARG A 31 -0.78 2.47 -24.48
C ARG A 31 -0.48 3.88 -23.95
N LEU A 32 -1.48 4.74 -23.82
CA LEU A 32 -1.27 6.09 -23.30
C LEU A 32 -0.80 6.07 -21.84
N VAL A 33 -1.46 5.28 -21.00
CA VAL A 33 -1.10 5.13 -19.58
C VAL A 33 0.31 4.55 -19.44
N THR A 34 0.68 3.57 -20.26
CA THR A 34 2.04 3.03 -20.31
C THR A 34 3.04 4.14 -20.65
N ILE A 35 2.79 4.95 -21.69
CA ILE A 35 3.69 6.04 -22.09
C ILE A 35 3.88 7.06 -20.95
N LEU A 36 2.80 7.48 -20.30
CA LEU A 36 2.86 8.40 -19.16
C LEU A 36 3.64 7.78 -17.99
N SER A 37 3.38 6.51 -17.68
CA SER A 37 4.11 5.78 -16.64
C SER A 37 5.61 5.67 -16.95
N GLN A 38 5.98 5.53 -18.22
CA GLN A 38 7.38 5.57 -18.65
C GLN A 38 8.01 6.97 -18.53
N ILE A 39 7.25 8.05 -18.69
CA ILE A 39 7.76 9.43 -18.51
C ILE A 39 8.08 9.72 -17.04
N LEU A 40 7.36 9.10 -16.10
CA LEU A 40 7.64 9.21 -14.65
C LEU A 40 9.05 8.70 -14.28
N ARG A 41 9.67 7.85 -15.09
CA ARG A 41 11.08 7.43 -14.92
C ARG A 41 12.09 8.55 -15.18
N SER A 42 11.66 9.69 -15.72
CA SER A 42 12.57 10.80 -16.04
C SER A 42 13.18 11.42 -14.79
N ARG A 43 14.39 11.99 -14.90
CA ARG A 43 15.05 12.70 -13.78
C ARG A 43 14.52 14.14 -13.58
N SER A 44 13.69 14.64 -14.48
CA SER A 44 13.14 16.00 -14.38
C SER A 44 11.91 15.99 -13.48
N GLN A 45 12.01 16.70 -12.36
CA GLN A 45 10.90 16.87 -11.42
C GLN A 45 9.69 17.54 -12.08
N GLU A 46 9.93 18.51 -12.96
CA GLU A 46 8.88 19.19 -13.70
C GLU A 46 8.10 18.21 -14.59
N ASN A 47 8.81 17.34 -15.31
CA ASN A 47 8.17 16.31 -16.13
C ASN A 47 7.38 15.32 -15.26
N GLN A 48 7.91 14.91 -14.10
CA GLN A 48 7.18 14.03 -13.17
C GLN A 48 5.90 14.69 -12.65
N ASN A 49 5.98 15.96 -12.23
CA ASN A 49 4.84 16.71 -11.72
C ASN A 49 3.74 16.85 -12.79
N LEU A 50 4.10 17.30 -13.99
CA LEU A 50 3.15 17.46 -15.09
C LEU A 50 2.53 16.12 -15.51
N THR A 51 3.34 15.04 -15.53
CA THR A 51 2.85 13.69 -15.87
C THR A 51 1.86 13.18 -14.84
N ARG A 52 2.15 13.37 -13.55
CA ARG A 52 1.24 13.02 -12.46
C ARG A 52 -0.07 13.80 -12.57
N ASP A 53 0.00 15.11 -12.83
CA ASP A 53 -1.21 15.93 -12.97
C ASP A 53 -2.04 15.49 -14.20
N ALA A 54 -1.38 15.10 -15.29
CA ALA A 54 -2.05 14.50 -16.45
C ALA A 54 -2.71 13.15 -16.11
N ILE A 55 -2.02 12.25 -15.40
CA ILE A 55 -2.56 10.96 -14.96
C ILE A 55 -3.80 11.17 -14.07
N ASN A 56 -3.76 12.10 -13.12
CA ASN A 56 -4.90 12.42 -12.24
C ASN A 56 -6.13 12.84 -13.06
N ARG A 57 -5.95 13.76 -14.03
CA ARG A 57 -7.03 14.23 -14.90
C ARG A 57 -7.57 13.12 -15.79
N ILE A 58 -6.68 12.29 -16.34
CA ILE A 58 -7.05 11.13 -17.16
C ILE A 58 -7.87 10.12 -16.36
N ALA A 59 -7.44 9.79 -15.15
CA ALA A 59 -8.14 8.84 -14.28
C ALA A 59 -9.57 9.31 -13.94
N VAL A 60 -9.73 10.60 -13.60
CA VAL A 60 -11.07 11.19 -13.39
C VAL A 60 -11.91 11.16 -14.66
N THR A 61 -11.30 11.46 -15.81
CA THR A 61 -12.01 11.47 -17.09
C THR A 61 -12.47 10.07 -17.51
N LEU A 62 -11.67 9.04 -17.24
CA LEU A 62 -11.97 7.64 -17.56
C LEU A 62 -12.95 7.00 -16.57
N GLY A 63 -12.82 7.33 -15.28
CA GLY A 63 -13.65 6.80 -14.20
C GLY A 63 -13.05 5.59 -13.45
N PRO A 64 -13.77 5.07 -12.44
CA PRO A 64 -13.29 4.06 -11.49
C PRO A 64 -12.85 2.74 -12.12
N SER A 65 -13.50 2.31 -13.19
CA SER A 65 -13.19 1.03 -13.85
C SER A 65 -11.77 0.95 -14.41
N TYR A 66 -11.13 2.10 -14.69
CA TYR A 66 -9.77 2.15 -15.23
C TYR A 66 -8.69 2.29 -14.15
N LEU A 67 -9.05 2.48 -12.88
CA LEU A 67 -8.06 2.63 -11.82
C LEU A 67 -7.17 1.39 -11.65
N PRO A 68 -7.70 0.14 -11.68
CA PRO A 68 -6.84 -1.05 -11.60
C PRO A 68 -5.80 -1.08 -12.74
N LEU A 69 -6.23 -0.78 -13.97
CA LEU A 69 -5.33 -0.69 -15.13
C LEU A 69 -4.22 0.34 -14.91
N ILE A 70 -4.58 1.54 -14.45
CA ILE A 70 -3.61 2.62 -14.21
C ILE A 70 -2.59 2.21 -13.13
N LEU A 71 -3.04 1.59 -12.04
CA LEU A 71 -2.15 1.13 -10.98
C LEU A 71 -1.21 0.02 -11.46
N GLN A 72 -1.71 -0.92 -12.26
CA GLN A 72 -0.89 -2.00 -12.83
C GLN A 72 0.19 -1.47 -13.77
N GLU A 73 -0.14 -0.53 -14.65
CA GLU A 73 0.82 0.11 -15.55
C GLU A 73 1.88 0.93 -14.80
N LEU A 74 1.46 1.66 -13.75
CA LEU A 74 2.38 2.39 -12.89
C LEU A 74 3.35 1.45 -12.16
N ARG A 75 2.85 0.33 -11.62
CA ARG A 75 3.68 -0.71 -10.97
C ARG A 75 4.64 -1.36 -11.96
N ALA A 76 4.18 -1.66 -13.18
CA ALA A 76 5.03 -2.25 -14.23
C ALA A 76 6.13 -1.27 -14.69
N ALA A 77 5.85 0.03 -14.64
CA ALA A 77 6.83 1.05 -15.00
C ALA A 77 7.83 1.35 -13.87
N LEU A 78 7.42 1.42 -12.61
CA LEU A 78 8.27 1.94 -11.53
C LEU A 78 8.73 0.80 -10.61
N LEU A 79 9.89 0.21 -10.92
CA LEU A 79 10.26 -1.11 -10.37
C LEU A 79 11.31 -1.09 -9.26
N ARG A 80 12.22 -0.10 -9.23
CA ARG A 80 13.42 -0.19 -8.35
C ARG A 80 13.89 1.16 -7.79
N GLY A 81 14.39 1.12 -6.56
CA GLY A 81 15.08 2.24 -5.90
C GLY A 81 14.24 3.52 -5.85
N PRO A 82 14.77 4.69 -6.27
CA PRO A 82 14.04 5.96 -6.27
C PRO A 82 12.67 5.93 -6.96
N GLN A 83 12.49 5.04 -7.94
CA GLN A 83 11.24 4.92 -8.69
C GLN A 83 10.08 4.41 -7.82
N LEU A 84 10.35 3.59 -6.81
CA LEU A 84 9.30 3.08 -5.90
C LEU A 84 8.74 4.20 -5.00
N HIS A 85 9.58 5.18 -4.64
CA HIS A 85 9.13 6.38 -3.94
C HIS A 85 8.28 7.29 -4.83
N VAL A 86 8.66 7.45 -6.11
CA VAL A 86 7.85 8.16 -7.10
C VAL A 86 6.50 7.46 -7.30
N LEU A 87 6.50 6.12 -7.36
CA LEU A 87 5.28 5.32 -7.45
C LEU A 87 4.33 5.60 -6.30
N ALA A 88 4.80 5.50 -5.05
CA ALA A 88 3.97 5.78 -3.88
C ALA A 88 3.43 7.23 -3.88
N TYR A 89 4.25 8.20 -4.29
CA TYR A 89 3.82 9.59 -4.38
C TYR A 89 2.74 9.81 -5.43
N VAL A 90 2.88 9.20 -6.62
CA VAL A 90 1.90 9.29 -7.71
C VAL A 90 0.61 8.58 -7.33
N VAL A 91 0.67 7.35 -6.81
CA VAL A 91 -0.51 6.59 -6.36
C VAL A 91 -1.25 7.33 -5.25
N HIS A 92 -0.53 7.92 -4.29
CA HIS A 92 -1.15 8.74 -3.26
C HIS A 92 -1.85 9.97 -3.86
N SER A 93 -1.17 10.71 -4.75
CA SER A 93 -1.78 11.87 -5.41
C SER A 93 -3.03 11.49 -6.20
N LEU A 94 -3.00 10.34 -6.87
CA LEU A 94 -4.11 9.81 -7.63
C LEU A 94 -5.31 9.49 -6.74
N LEU A 95 -5.09 8.73 -5.67
CA LEU A 95 -6.17 8.40 -4.73
C LEU A 95 -6.75 9.64 -4.06
N VAL A 96 -5.92 10.59 -3.60
CA VAL A 96 -6.43 11.84 -3.03
C VAL A 96 -7.28 12.59 -4.04
N HIS A 97 -6.82 12.73 -5.28
CA HIS A 97 -7.55 13.45 -6.32
C HIS A 97 -8.90 12.78 -6.68
N MET A 98 -9.00 11.46 -6.55
CA MET A 98 -10.21 10.70 -6.87
C MET A 98 -11.18 10.63 -5.68
N THR A 99 -10.67 10.64 -4.44
CA THR A 99 -11.45 10.46 -3.22
C THR A 99 -11.82 11.76 -2.51
N THR A 100 -11.42 12.91 -3.06
CA THR A 100 -11.74 14.24 -2.51
C THR A 100 -12.62 15.04 -3.47
N GLY A 101 -13.38 16.00 -2.93
CA GLY A 101 -14.26 16.88 -3.69
C GLY A 101 -15.43 16.15 -4.35
N ASP A 102 -15.91 16.69 -5.47
CA ASP A 102 -17.07 16.20 -6.22
C ASP A 102 -16.85 14.79 -6.82
N HIS A 103 -15.60 14.36 -6.95
CA HIS A 103 -15.24 13.05 -7.48
C HIS A 103 -15.47 11.91 -6.49
N ALA A 104 -15.49 12.20 -5.18
CA ALA A 104 -15.61 11.18 -4.13
C ALA A 104 -16.88 10.31 -4.26
N THR A 105 -17.96 10.88 -4.81
CA THR A 105 -19.22 10.16 -5.06
C THR A 105 -19.11 9.14 -6.20
N THR A 106 -18.19 9.37 -7.14
CA THR A 106 -17.96 8.50 -8.31
C THR A 106 -17.05 7.33 -7.95
N PHE A 107 -16.14 7.51 -7.00
CA PHE A 107 -15.18 6.49 -6.54
C PHE A 107 -15.59 5.88 -5.20
N GLY A 108 -16.81 5.34 -5.14
CA GLY A 108 -17.39 4.82 -3.89
C GLY A 108 -16.74 3.52 -3.38
N VAL A 109 -16.32 2.63 -4.27
CA VAL A 109 -15.74 1.31 -3.92
C VAL A 109 -14.44 1.09 -4.70
N LEU A 110 -13.36 0.74 -4.00
CA LEU A 110 -12.00 0.57 -4.56
C LEU A 110 -11.43 -0.84 -4.32
N ASP A 111 -12.29 -1.84 -4.17
CA ASP A 111 -11.96 -3.23 -3.82
C ASP A 111 -10.93 -3.91 -4.74
N ASP A 112 -10.98 -3.62 -6.04
CA ASP A 112 -10.07 -4.21 -7.03
C ASP A 112 -8.64 -3.68 -6.93
N CYS A 113 -8.48 -2.48 -6.35
CA CYS A 113 -7.19 -1.80 -6.23
C CYS A 113 -6.47 -2.10 -4.91
N VAL A 114 -7.12 -2.79 -3.97
CA VAL A 114 -6.60 -3.02 -2.61
C VAL A 114 -5.24 -3.70 -2.63
N ASN A 115 -5.08 -4.74 -3.45
CA ASN A 115 -3.83 -5.49 -3.51
C ASN A 115 -2.67 -4.65 -4.08
N ASP A 116 -2.94 -3.87 -5.13
CA ASP A 116 -1.94 -2.98 -5.75
C ASP A 116 -1.52 -1.87 -4.77
N ILE A 117 -2.48 -1.22 -4.12
CA ILE A 117 -2.21 -0.14 -3.16
C ILE A 117 -1.49 -0.69 -1.93
N SER A 118 -1.91 -1.83 -1.40
CA SER A 118 -1.27 -2.47 -0.25
C SER A 118 0.17 -2.85 -0.57
N TYR A 119 0.43 -3.40 -1.76
CA TYR A 119 1.79 -3.70 -2.21
C TYR A 119 2.69 -2.46 -2.24
N VAL A 120 2.22 -1.38 -2.88
CA VAL A 120 3.00 -0.13 -2.98
C VAL A 120 3.28 0.45 -1.60
N SER A 121 2.27 0.44 -0.72
CA SER A 121 2.38 0.97 0.63
C SER A 121 3.34 0.13 1.49
N THR A 122 3.25 -1.19 1.40
CA THR A 122 4.14 -2.11 2.11
C THR A 122 5.59 -1.95 1.65
N GLU A 123 5.85 -1.80 0.35
CA GLU A 123 7.20 -1.62 -0.17
C GLU A 123 7.87 -0.34 0.35
N VAL A 124 7.14 0.78 0.41
CA VAL A 124 7.73 2.06 0.86
C VAL A 124 7.83 2.21 2.38
N ILE A 125 7.06 1.45 3.15
CA ILE A 125 7.13 1.47 4.62
C ILE A 125 8.11 0.40 5.14
N PHE A 126 7.97 -0.83 4.64
CA PHE A 126 8.62 -2.01 5.21
C PHE A 126 9.63 -2.67 4.26
N GLY A 127 9.57 -2.35 2.96
CA GLY A 127 10.46 -2.89 1.94
C GLY A 127 11.88 -2.33 2.00
N GLU A 128 12.71 -2.74 1.04
CA GLU A 128 14.09 -2.24 0.90
C GLU A 128 14.09 -0.73 0.73
N SER A 129 13.17 -0.23 -0.10
CA SER A 129 13.00 1.19 -0.36
C SER A 129 12.79 2.00 0.93
N GLY A 130 11.94 1.52 1.85
CA GLY A 130 11.70 2.18 3.13
C GLY A 130 12.92 2.18 4.06
N ARG A 131 13.68 1.07 4.05
CA ARG A 131 14.89 0.94 4.87
C ARG A 131 16.02 1.84 4.39
N ASP A 132 16.18 1.98 3.08
CA ASP A 132 17.19 2.86 2.48
C ASP A 132 17.02 4.31 2.97
N VAL A 133 15.78 4.82 2.97
CA VAL A 133 15.46 6.17 3.45
C VAL A 133 15.73 6.38 4.94
N GLN A 134 15.58 5.33 5.74
CA GLN A 134 15.82 5.39 7.19
C GLN A 134 17.30 5.23 7.56
N SER A 135 18.18 4.90 6.61
CA SER A 135 19.61 4.77 6.86
C SER A 135 20.28 6.15 6.98
N GLU A 136 21.14 6.33 7.99
CA GLU A 136 21.82 7.62 8.26
C GLU A 136 22.74 8.06 7.10
N ASP A 137 23.19 7.10 6.29
CA ASP A 137 24.05 7.34 5.13
C ASP A 137 23.27 7.81 3.88
N PHE A 138 21.94 7.72 3.90
CA PHE A 138 21.12 8.02 2.74
C PHE A 138 20.82 9.51 2.61
N LYS A 139 21.62 10.20 1.81
CA LYS A 139 21.45 11.62 1.49
C LYS A 139 20.81 11.80 0.11
N THR A 140 19.53 12.17 0.07
CA THR A 140 18.85 12.57 -1.18
C THR A 140 18.18 13.93 -1.05
N LYS A 141 18.21 14.71 -2.14
CA LYS A 141 17.52 16.00 -2.27
C LYS A 141 16.07 15.86 -2.78
N MET A 142 15.63 14.65 -3.13
CA MET A 142 14.29 14.42 -3.69
C MET A 142 13.23 14.41 -2.60
N ARG A 143 12.23 15.29 -2.71
CA ARG A 143 11.14 15.45 -1.74
C ARG A 143 10.25 14.20 -1.69
N GLU A 144 10.06 13.54 -2.82
CA GLU A 144 9.23 12.34 -2.96
C GLU A 144 9.75 11.23 -2.06
N VAL A 145 11.07 11.11 -1.92
CA VAL A 145 11.72 10.04 -1.16
C VAL A 145 11.46 10.21 0.33
N HIS A 146 11.65 11.41 0.87
CA HIS A 146 11.34 11.73 2.27
C HIS A 146 9.84 11.62 2.59
N ALA A 147 8.98 12.00 1.65
CA ALA A 147 7.53 11.94 1.85
C ALA A 147 6.94 10.54 1.63
N SER A 148 7.66 9.63 0.97
CA SER A 148 7.10 8.35 0.50
C SER A 148 6.59 7.43 1.60
N ALA A 149 7.31 7.32 2.73
CA ALA A 149 6.88 6.52 3.87
C ALA A 149 5.56 7.07 4.46
N LEU A 150 5.47 8.38 4.66
CA LEU A 150 4.23 9.03 5.10
C LEU A 150 3.11 8.83 4.08
N LYS A 151 3.42 8.86 2.78
CA LYS A 151 2.44 8.57 1.72
C LYS A 151 1.96 7.13 1.74
N GLY A 152 2.83 6.16 2.02
CA GLY A 152 2.44 4.77 2.25
C GLY A 152 1.48 4.64 3.44
N LEU A 153 1.74 5.34 4.54
CA LEU A 153 0.84 5.33 5.71
C LEU A 153 -0.53 5.94 5.37
N ASP A 154 -0.53 7.06 4.63
CA ASP A 154 -1.74 7.71 4.16
C ASP A 154 -2.52 6.84 3.16
N LEU A 155 -1.83 6.07 2.30
CA LEU A 155 -2.47 5.16 1.34
C LEU A 155 -3.28 4.06 2.05
N PHE A 156 -2.71 3.41 3.08
CA PHE A 156 -3.44 2.47 3.93
C PHE A 156 -4.68 3.11 4.56
N ALA A 157 -4.56 4.34 5.02
CA ALA A 157 -5.66 5.09 5.61
C ALA A 157 -6.77 5.39 4.58
N ILE A 158 -6.41 5.89 3.39
CA ILE A 158 -7.37 6.24 2.34
C ILE A 158 -8.12 5.00 1.89
N ILE A 159 -7.42 3.92 1.52
CA ILE A 159 -8.08 2.72 0.99
C ILE A 159 -9.04 2.11 2.00
N SER A 160 -8.72 2.14 3.30
CA SER A 160 -9.60 1.65 4.38
C SER A 160 -10.97 2.30 4.40
N LYS A 161 -11.11 3.54 3.91
CA LYS A 161 -12.39 4.25 3.86
C LYS A 161 -13.29 3.81 2.70
N PHE A 162 -12.73 3.24 1.63
CA PHE A 162 -13.43 2.97 0.36
C PHE A 162 -13.49 1.48 0.00
N ILE A 163 -13.21 0.58 0.96
CA ILE A 163 -13.27 -0.87 0.76
C ILE A 163 -14.52 -1.47 1.41
N THR A 164 -14.98 -2.60 0.85
CA THR A 164 -16.03 -3.40 1.46
C THR A 164 -15.46 -4.37 2.51
N PRO A 165 -16.29 -4.86 3.47
CA PRO A 165 -15.83 -5.74 4.54
C PRO A 165 -15.01 -6.98 4.09
N PRO A 166 -15.35 -7.69 3.00
CA PRO A 166 -14.57 -8.84 2.51
C PRO A 166 -13.11 -8.50 2.21
N LYS A 167 -12.82 -7.29 1.72
CA LYS A 167 -11.48 -6.86 1.30
C LYS A 167 -10.60 -6.36 2.44
N ILE A 168 -11.16 -6.12 3.63
CA ILE A 168 -10.37 -5.75 4.82
C ILE A 168 -9.32 -6.82 5.13
N SER A 169 -9.68 -8.10 4.97
CA SER A 169 -8.73 -9.21 5.13
C SER A 169 -7.53 -9.11 4.17
N SER A 170 -7.76 -8.70 2.92
CA SER A 170 -6.72 -8.52 1.91
C SER A 170 -5.81 -7.33 2.24
N LEU A 171 -6.37 -6.25 2.80
CA LEU A 171 -5.61 -5.09 3.27
C LEU A 171 -4.69 -5.44 4.46
N LEU A 172 -5.15 -6.29 5.38
CA LEU A 172 -4.40 -6.68 6.58
C LEU A 172 -3.38 -7.81 6.34
N ALA A 173 -3.54 -8.59 5.26
CA ALA A 173 -2.66 -9.70 4.91
C ALA A 173 -1.16 -9.35 4.86
N PRO A 174 -0.71 -8.25 4.20
CA PRO A 174 0.72 -7.91 4.18
C PRO A 174 1.25 -7.54 5.57
N LEU A 175 0.45 -6.90 6.42
CA LEU A 175 0.86 -6.57 7.80
C LEU A 175 1.05 -7.85 8.63
N LYS A 176 0.14 -8.82 8.46
CA LYS A 176 0.27 -10.13 9.10
C LYS A 176 1.55 -10.86 8.67
N ALA A 177 1.91 -10.79 7.38
CA ALA A 177 3.15 -11.39 6.87
C ALA A 177 4.39 -10.72 7.49
N ILE A 178 4.40 -9.39 7.61
CA ILE A 178 5.50 -8.66 8.28
C ILE A 178 5.62 -9.06 9.75
N MET A 179 4.49 -9.19 10.46
CA MET A 179 4.47 -9.60 11.86
C MET A 179 4.95 -11.05 12.07
N GLN A 180 4.85 -11.92 11.06
CA GLN A 180 5.40 -13.27 11.11
C GLN A 180 6.92 -13.28 10.99
N GLU A 181 7.49 -12.33 10.23
CA GLU A 181 8.91 -12.33 9.89
C GLU A 181 9.75 -11.41 10.79
N THR A 182 9.15 -10.42 11.47
CA THR A 182 9.90 -9.38 12.19
C THR A 182 10.07 -9.63 13.69
N GLU A 183 11.29 -9.40 14.19
CA GLU A 183 11.58 -9.23 15.63
C GLU A 183 11.84 -7.76 15.99
N SER A 184 11.83 -6.85 15.02
CA SER A 184 12.25 -5.47 15.21
C SER A 184 11.13 -4.64 15.83
N VAL A 185 11.38 -4.11 17.03
CA VAL A 185 10.47 -3.16 17.71
C VAL A 185 10.19 -1.94 16.83
N LYS A 186 11.17 -1.46 16.06
CA LYS A 186 10.98 -0.32 15.14
C LYS A 186 9.95 -0.65 14.06
N VAL A 187 10.01 -1.85 13.49
CA VAL A 187 9.05 -2.32 12.47
C VAL A 187 7.67 -2.53 13.10
N MET A 188 7.61 -3.08 14.31
CA MET A 188 6.35 -3.27 15.04
C MET A 188 5.65 -1.94 15.35
N ASN A 189 6.38 -0.91 15.79
CA ASN A 189 5.83 0.43 15.98
C ASN A 189 5.22 1.01 14.69
N LEU A 190 5.84 0.74 13.53
CA LEU A 190 5.28 1.14 12.23
C LEU A 190 4.02 0.35 11.89
N VAL A 191 3.97 -0.95 12.20
CA VAL A 191 2.76 -1.77 12.04
C VAL A 191 1.62 -1.23 12.89
N GLU A 192 1.88 -0.88 14.16
CA GLU A 192 0.89 -0.27 15.06
C GLU A 192 0.36 1.06 14.52
N GLU A 193 1.25 1.93 14.01
CA GLU A 193 0.85 3.20 13.39
C GLU A 193 -0.02 2.99 12.14
N VAL A 194 0.30 1.99 11.30
CA VAL A 194 -0.55 1.63 10.15
C VAL A 194 -1.92 1.16 10.63
N LEU A 195 -1.96 0.23 11.59
CA LEU A 195 -3.22 -0.32 12.12
C LEU A 195 -4.09 0.78 12.76
N LYS A 196 -3.49 1.71 13.51
CA LYS A 196 -4.19 2.85 14.10
C LYS A 196 -4.83 3.75 13.04
N ARG A 197 -4.12 4.04 11.95
CA ARG A 197 -4.66 4.83 10.83
C ARG A 197 -5.76 4.10 10.08
N ILE A 198 -5.63 2.78 9.90
CA ILE A 198 -6.68 1.94 9.32
C ILE A 198 -7.93 1.99 10.20
N ALA A 199 -7.80 1.79 11.52
CA ALA A 199 -8.93 1.81 12.46
C ALA A 199 -9.71 3.13 12.38
N GLY A 200 -9.01 4.26 12.42
CA GLY A 200 -9.65 5.58 12.34
C GLY A 200 -10.43 5.80 11.04
N ARG A 201 -10.04 5.15 9.94
CA ARG A 201 -10.68 5.31 8.62
C ARG A 201 -11.77 4.29 8.36
N LEU A 202 -11.66 3.07 8.89
CA LEU A 202 -12.72 2.06 8.86
C LEU A 202 -13.98 2.54 9.58
N ASN A 203 -13.84 3.26 10.70
CA ASN A 203 -15.01 3.82 11.41
C ASN A 203 -15.76 4.90 10.63
N SER A 204 -15.10 5.57 9.68
CA SER A 204 -15.72 6.55 8.78
C SER A 204 -16.09 5.95 7.41
N ASN A 205 -16.02 4.62 7.26
CA ASN A 205 -16.32 3.92 6.01
C ASN A 205 -17.83 3.68 5.91
N ALA A 206 -18.44 4.19 4.83
CA ALA A 206 -19.89 4.07 4.61
C ALA A 206 -20.36 2.63 4.32
N HIS A 207 -19.45 1.74 3.92
CA HIS A 207 -19.73 0.34 3.60
C HIS A 207 -19.69 -0.58 4.81
N LEU A 208 -19.28 -0.09 5.99
CA LEU A 208 -19.21 -0.86 7.22
C LEU A 208 -20.44 -0.59 8.08
N VAL A 209 -21.36 -1.55 8.12
CA VAL A 209 -22.51 -1.49 9.03
C VAL A 209 -22.03 -1.82 10.46
N PRO A 210 -22.59 -1.21 11.53
CA PRO A 210 -22.16 -1.48 12.91
C PRO A 210 -22.09 -2.96 13.29
N LYS A 211 -22.99 -3.79 12.75
CA LYS A 211 -22.97 -5.25 12.95
C LYS A 211 -21.72 -5.91 12.37
N GLU A 212 -21.33 -5.54 11.15
CA GLU A 212 -20.15 -6.10 10.49
C GLU A 212 -18.87 -5.66 11.17
N LEU A 213 -18.85 -4.42 11.67
CA LEU A 213 -17.76 -3.87 12.47
C LEU A 213 -17.57 -4.68 13.77
N LEU A 214 -18.65 -4.96 14.51
CA LEU A 214 -18.59 -5.80 15.71
C LEU A 214 -18.11 -7.22 15.41
N VAL A 215 -18.55 -7.81 14.30
CA VAL A 215 -18.08 -9.13 13.84
C VAL A 215 -16.58 -9.08 13.53
N LEU A 216 -16.10 -8.01 12.88
CA LEU A 216 -14.68 -7.81 12.59
C LEU A 216 -13.87 -7.68 13.89
N CYS A 217 -14.29 -6.84 14.84
CA CYS A 217 -13.64 -6.70 16.14
C CYS A 217 -13.55 -8.04 16.88
N ASN A 218 -14.67 -8.76 16.97
CA ASN A 218 -14.70 -10.07 17.62
C ASN A 218 -13.79 -11.09 16.92
N THR A 219 -13.75 -11.07 15.59
CA THR A 219 -12.89 -11.96 14.78
C THR A 219 -11.42 -11.67 15.05
N LEU A 220 -11.02 -10.40 15.04
CA LEU A 220 -9.63 -9.98 15.31
C LEU A 220 -9.20 -10.34 16.73
N ILE A 221 -10.05 -10.11 17.73
CA ILE A 221 -9.75 -10.43 19.14
C ILE A 221 -9.70 -11.95 19.33
N SER A 222 -10.74 -12.69 18.93
CA SER A 222 -10.85 -14.13 19.17
C SER A 222 -9.78 -14.94 18.43
N GLN A 223 -9.45 -14.56 17.19
CA GLN A 223 -8.41 -15.26 16.42
C GLN A 223 -7.00 -15.03 16.97
N ASN A 224 -6.75 -13.91 17.65
CA ASN A 224 -5.42 -13.55 18.13
C ASN A 224 -5.21 -13.81 19.63
N ALA A 225 -6.27 -13.76 20.44
CA ALA A 225 -6.20 -14.01 21.88
C ALA A 225 -5.69 -15.42 22.24
N ARG A 226 -5.87 -16.41 21.34
CA ARG A 226 -5.30 -17.76 21.51
C ARG A 226 -3.78 -17.78 21.49
N PHE A 227 -3.13 -16.88 20.75
CA PHE A 227 -1.67 -16.79 20.69
C PHE A 227 -1.09 -16.13 21.95
N LEU A 228 -1.85 -15.23 22.59
CA LEU A 228 -1.47 -14.63 23.88
C LEU A 228 -1.49 -15.64 25.05
N LYS A 229 -2.23 -16.75 24.90
CA LYS A 229 -2.31 -17.81 25.91
C LYS A 229 -1.22 -18.86 25.79
N GLN A 230 -0.48 -18.89 24.69
CA GLN A 230 0.62 -19.84 24.51
C GLN A 230 1.87 -19.30 25.22
N PRO A 231 2.47 -20.06 26.15
CA PRO A 231 3.73 -19.65 26.74
C PRO A 231 4.79 -19.58 25.63
N SER A 232 5.54 -18.48 25.59
CA SER A 232 6.63 -18.32 24.63
C SER A 232 7.55 -19.54 24.68
N PRO A 233 8.03 -20.06 23.53
CA PRO A 233 8.94 -21.19 23.54
C PRO A 233 10.19 -20.79 24.32
N LYS A 234 10.37 -21.38 25.51
CA LYS A 234 11.59 -21.21 26.32
C LYS A 234 12.77 -21.56 25.41
N ARG A 235 13.67 -20.59 25.18
CA ARG A 235 14.98 -20.84 24.58
C ARG A 235 15.63 -21.98 25.37
N ARG A 236 15.67 -23.19 24.82
CA ARG A 236 16.46 -24.29 25.38
C ARG A 236 17.92 -23.90 25.19
N SER A 237 18.57 -23.42 26.25
CA SER A 237 20.03 -23.37 26.31
C SER A 237 20.52 -24.82 26.31
N GLY A 238 20.87 -25.35 25.13
CA GLY A 238 21.52 -26.66 25.02
C GLY A 238 22.86 -26.66 25.74
N PRO A 239 23.30 -27.80 26.30
CA PRO A 239 24.59 -27.88 26.96
C PRO A 239 25.71 -27.67 25.93
N LYS A 240 26.72 -26.86 26.29
CA LYS A 240 27.94 -26.67 25.49
C LYS A 240 28.65 -28.03 25.39
N GLY A 241 28.59 -28.64 24.22
CA GLY A 241 29.27 -29.89 23.87
C GLY A 241 29.97 -29.74 22.53
N ASP A 242 31.25 -30.11 22.53
CA ASP A 242 32.31 -29.97 21.53
C ASP A 242 31.94 -29.88 20.03
N THR A 243 32.59 -28.90 19.40
CA THR A 243 33.07 -28.80 18.02
C THR A 243 32.68 -29.92 17.06
N ILE A 244 31.53 -29.77 16.39
CA ILE A 244 31.27 -30.40 15.09
C ILE A 244 31.02 -29.28 14.10
N VAL A 245 32.00 -29.06 13.21
CA VAL A 245 31.91 -28.07 12.12
C VAL A 245 30.92 -28.61 11.08
N GLN A 246 29.65 -28.19 11.17
CA GLN A 246 28.65 -28.50 10.15
C GLN A 246 28.90 -27.62 8.91
N VAL A 247 29.50 -28.21 7.87
CA VAL A 247 29.72 -27.59 6.54
C VAL A 247 28.44 -27.67 5.67
N LYS A 248 27.26 -27.63 6.28
CA LYS A 248 25.97 -27.61 5.57
C LYS A 248 25.25 -26.33 5.95
N ARG A 249 25.12 -25.43 4.97
CA ARG A 249 24.38 -24.16 5.07
C ARG A 249 23.03 -24.47 5.73
N GLN A 250 22.88 -24.09 6.99
CA GLN A 250 21.59 -24.18 7.69
C GLN A 250 20.64 -23.27 6.92
N GLU A 251 19.68 -23.87 6.20
CA GLU A 251 18.50 -23.12 5.78
C GLU A 251 17.91 -22.54 7.07
N ALA A 252 17.96 -21.21 7.20
CA ALA A 252 17.43 -20.53 8.37
C ALA A 252 15.96 -20.94 8.50
N VAL A 253 15.67 -21.76 9.52
CA VAL A 253 14.29 -22.06 9.91
C VAL A 253 13.63 -20.71 10.11
N LYS A 254 12.68 -20.33 9.25
CA LYS A 254 11.87 -19.12 9.44
C LYS A 254 11.18 -19.27 10.79
N VAL A 255 11.72 -18.63 11.81
CA VAL A 255 11.12 -18.61 13.14
C VAL A 255 9.86 -17.78 13.00
N ASP A 256 8.70 -18.36 13.29
CA ASP A 256 7.42 -17.64 13.24
C ASP A 256 7.32 -16.75 14.49
N HIS A 257 7.53 -15.44 14.30
CA HIS A 257 7.46 -14.44 15.36
C HIS A 257 6.02 -14.00 15.68
N TYR A 258 5.02 -14.51 14.94
CA TYR A 258 3.65 -14.04 15.06
C TYR A 258 3.05 -14.19 16.44
N SER A 259 3.40 -15.25 17.17
CA SER A 259 2.87 -15.44 18.53
C SER A 259 3.20 -14.26 19.44
N ASN A 260 4.45 -13.76 19.36
CA ASN A 260 4.91 -12.61 20.13
C ASN A 260 4.32 -11.29 19.63
N ASN A 261 4.02 -11.18 18.33
CA ASN A 261 3.51 -9.95 17.72
C ASN A 261 1.98 -9.87 17.67
N SER A 262 1.28 -10.98 17.93
CA SER A 262 -0.18 -11.11 17.80
C SER A 262 -0.99 -10.11 18.64
N PHE A 263 -0.40 -9.54 19.69
CA PHE A 263 -1.03 -8.51 20.52
C PHE A 263 -1.43 -7.28 19.72
N CYS A 264 -0.70 -6.90 18.66
CA CYS A 264 -1.04 -5.71 17.87
C CYS A 264 -2.41 -5.85 17.17
N PHE A 265 -2.78 -7.06 16.72
CA PHE A 265 -4.10 -7.28 16.14
C PHE A 265 -5.21 -7.32 17.19
N VAL A 266 -4.90 -7.74 18.42
CA VAL A 266 -5.85 -7.65 19.54
C VAL A 266 -6.07 -6.18 19.91
N ALA A 267 -5.00 -5.40 20.06
CA ALA A 267 -5.07 -3.96 20.32
C ALA A 267 -5.84 -3.24 19.21
N PHE A 268 -5.56 -3.55 17.94
CA PHE A 268 -6.31 -3.02 16.78
C PHE A 268 -7.82 -3.34 16.87
N GLY A 269 -8.20 -4.57 17.22
CA GLY A 269 -9.61 -4.94 17.39
C GLY A 269 -10.30 -4.18 18.53
N VAL A 270 -9.58 -3.93 19.63
CA VAL A 270 -10.07 -3.14 20.77
C VAL A 270 -10.18 -1.66 20.42
N ASP A 271 -9.20 -1.09 19.71
CA ASP A 271 -9.22 0.30 19.26
C ASP A 271 -10.36 0.54 18.27
N LEU A 272 -10.59 -0.40 17.36
CA LEU A 272 -11.70 -0.37 16.42
C LEU A 272 -13.05 -0.37 17.16
N PHE A 273 -13.18 -1.21 18.20
CA PHE A 273 -14.37 -1.24 19.05
C PHE A 273 -14.56 0.06 19.85
N ASN A 274 -13.51 0.57 20.50
CA ASN A 274 -13.58 1.79 21.30
C ASN A 274 -13.94 3.03 20.48
N THR A 275 -13.49 3.10 19.23
CA THR A 275 -13.76 4.23 18.35
C THR A 275 -15.15 4.11 17.68
N ALA A 276 -15.78 2.94 17.73
CA ALA A 276 -17.11 2.69 17.20
C ALA A 276 -18.25 2.99 18.20
N LEU A 277 -17.93 3.05 19.49
CA LEU A 277 -18.82 3.46 20.58
C LEU A 277 -18.92 4.99 20.66
#